data_AF-A0A3B8NDP0-F1
#
_entry.id   AF-A0A3B8NDP0-F1
#
_cell.length_a   1.000
_cell.length_b   1.000
_cell.length_c   1.000
_cell.angle_alpha   90.00
_cell.angle_beta   90.00
_cell.angle_gamma   90.00
#
_symmetry.space_group_name_H-M   'P 1'
#
loop_
_entity.id
_entity.type
_entity.pdbx_description
1 polymer ?
#
loop_
_entity_poly.entity_id
_entity_poly.type
_entity_poly.pdbx_seq_one_letter_code
_entity_poly.pdbx_strand_id
1 'polypeptide(L)'
;MGFESWRPDFGKEGTIDSPIRIRETRAGDYDGEQFAYLGIQRIGPDLSNVGYRHDEKWHHEHLYDPQSKRGFSMMPSFRHLYIKRKIQGQRSEQSLSRVESDNAEDDEYEVVPTERAKALVGYLMTLKKDDPFSGNSGDASENNEGESKAN
;
A
#
# COMPACT_ATOMS: atom_id res chain seq x y z
N MET A 1 -9.54 -21.00 -10.54
CA MET A 1 -10.21 -20.12 -9.57
C MET A 1 -9.69 -20.49 -8.19
N GLY A 2 -9.10 -19.53 -7.46
CA GLY A 2 -8.46 -19.79 -6.17
C GLY A 2 -9.47 -20.05 -5.05
N PHE A 3 -9.04 -20.81 -4.04
CA PHE A 3 -9.81 -21.35 -2.92
C PHE A 3 -10.54 -20.31 -2.02
N GLU A 4 -10.38 -19.00 -2.28
CA GLU A 4 -10.77 -17.93 -1.36
C GLU A 4 -11.82 -16.95 -1.92
N SER A 5 -12.26 -17.11 -3.19
CA SER A 5 -13.20 -16.18 -3.84
C SER A 5 -14.61 -16.17 -3.26
N TRP A 6 -14.93 -17.09 -2.35
CA TRP A 6 -16.23 -17.17 -1.66
C TRP A 6 -16.28 -16.36 -0.35
N ARG A 7 -15.14 -15.87 0.18
CA ARG A 7 -15.17 -15.08 1.43
C ARG A 7 -15.87 -13.73 1.21
N PRO A 8 -16.83 -13.34 2.07
CA PRO A 8 -17.51 -12.04 1.98
C PRO A 8 -16.57 -10.83 1.99
N ASP A 9 -15.40 -10.97 2.64
CA ASP A 9 -14.40 -9.91 2.80
C ASP A 9 -13.21 -10.03 1.83
N PHE A 10 -13.28 -10.94 0.85
CA PHE A 10 -12.21 -11.16 -0.12
C PHE A 10 -11.93 -9.88 -0.93
N GLY A 11 -10.71 -9.36 -0.84
CA GLY A 11 -10.33 -8.08 -1.48
C GLY A 11 -10.74 -6.83 -0.71
N LYS A 12 -11.49 -6.96 0.41
CA LYS A 12 -11.69 -5.91 1.42
C LYS A 12 -10.73 -6.04 2.61
N GLU A 13 -9.90 -7.07 2.61
CA GLU A 13 -8.80 -7.27 3.54
C GLU A 13 -7.82 -6.08 3.49
N GLY A 14 -7.87 -5.27 4.53
CA GLY A 14 -7.07 -4.06 4.63
C GLY A 14 -6.90 -3.65 6.08
N THR A 15 -5.83 -2.90 6.34
CA THR A 15 -5.62 -2.24 7.63
C THR A 15 -6.41 -0.93 7.71
N ILE A 16 -6.87 -0.41 6.57
CA ILE A 16 -7.64 0.82 6.45
C ILE A 16 -9.14 0.49 6.51
N ASP A 17 -9.89 1.15 7.40
CA ASP A 17 -11.29 0.87 7.77
C ASP A 17 -12.31 1.13 6.63
N SER A 18 -11.91 1.86 5.59
CA SER A 18 -12.75 2.13 4.41
C SER A 18 -11.88 2.25 3.16
N PRO A 19 -11.41 1.13 2.58
CA PRO A 19 -10.72 1.21 1.30
C PRO A 19 -11.70 1.81 0.28
N ILE A 20 -11.25 2.86 -0.42
CA ILE A 20 -12.01 3.49 -1.51
C ILE A 20 -12.43 2.41 -2.51
N ARG A 21 -13.61 2.56 -3.13
CA ARG A 21 -14.14 1.58 -4.10
C ARG A 21 -13.14 1.39 -5.24
N ILE A 22 -12.39 0.30 -5.18
CA ILE A 22 -11.46 -0.13 -6.21
C ILE A 22 -12.29 -0.52 -7.44
N ARG A 23 -12.12 0.21 -8.54
CA ARG A 23 -12.63 -0.18 -9.86
C ARG A 23 -11.63 -1.10 -10.56
N GLU A 24 -12.09 -1.77 -11.61
CA GLU A 24 -11.20 -2.48 -12.51
C GLU A 24 -10.21 -1.52 -13.17
N THR A 25 -8.98 -1.98 -13.38
CA THR A 25 -7.96 -1.21 -14.10
C THR A 25 -8.35 -1.07 -15.57
N ARG A 26 -8.17 0.13 -16.10
CA ARG A 26 -8.44 0.50 -17.50
C ARG A 26 -7.13 0.85 -18.19
N ALA A 27 -7.16 0.88 -19.52
CA ALA A 27 -5.98 1.23 -20.31
C ALA A 27 -5.40 2.61 -19.92
N GLY A 28 -6.26 3.60 -19.66
CA GLY A 28 -5.85 4.96 -19.28
C GLY A 28 -5.17 5.07 -17.92
N ASP A 29 -5.25 4.06 -17.05
CA ASP A 29 -4.58 4.09 -15.73
C ASP A 29 -3.06 3.92 -15.83
N TYR A 30 -2.60 3.54 -17.02
CA TYR A 30 -1.19 3.38 -17.37
C TYR A 30 -0.70 4.53 -18.27
N ASP A 31 -1.53 5.54 -18.53
CA ASP A 31 -1.13 6.71 -19.31
C ASP A 31 0.02 7.44 -18.59
N GLY A 32 1.08 7.77 -19.34
CA GLY A 32 2.27 8.42 -18.81
C GLY A 32 3.33 7.48 -18.23
N GLU A 33 3.03 6.19 -18.06
CA GLU A 33 4.06 5.20 -17.74
C GLU A 33 4.88 4.85 -18.98
N GLN A 34 6.19 4.67 -18.82
CA GLN A 34 7.03 4.17 -19.92
C GLN A 34 6.62 2.76 -20.35
N PHE A 35 6.13 1.95 -19.40
CA PHE A 35 5.66 0.60 -19.61
C PHE A 35 4.62 0.22 -18.54
N ALA A 36 3.55 -0.44 -18.97
CA ALA A 36 2.50 -0.91 -18.07
C ALA A 36 3.00 -2.16 -17.30
N TYR A 37 3.11 -2.06 -15.98
CA TYR A 37 3.53 -3.16 -15.09
C TYR A 37 2.41 -4.19 -14.85
N LEU A 38 1.98 -4.85 -15.92
CA LEU A 38 0.94 -5.89 -15.85
C LEU A 38 1.54 -7.23 -15.43
N GLY A 39 0.98 -7.82 -14.37
CA GLY A 39 1.36 -9.16 -13.93
C GLY A 39 0.80 -10.26 -14.85
N ILE A 40 1.65 -11.21 -15.26
CA ILE A 40 1.24 -12.39 -16.05
C ILE A 40 0.75 -13.53 -15.14
N GLN A 41 1.27 -13.61 -13.92
CA GLN A 41 0.93 -14.62 -12.92
C GLN A 41 0.66 -13.97 -11.56
N ARG A 42 -0.22 -14.58 -10.78
CA ARG A 42 -0.55 -14.18 -9.40
C ARG A 42 -0.16 -15.30 -8.43
N ILE A 43 1.03 -15.18 -7.85
CA ILE A 43 1.46 -15.99 -6.69
C ILE A 43 0.99 -15.31 -5.39
N GLY A 44 1.05 -13.98 -5.36
CA GLY A 44 0.40 -13.13 -4.34
C GLY A 44 -0.75 -12.31 -4.91
N PRO A 45 -1.40 -11.48 -4.07
CA PRO A 45 -2.42 -10.54 -4.51
C PRO A 45 -1.90 -9.51 -5.52
N ASP A 46 -2.81 -8.93 -6.30
CA ASP A 46 -2.50 -7.83 -7.21
C ASP A 46 -2.14 -6.54 -6.46
N LEU A 47 -1.11 -5.85 -6.95
CA LEU A 47 -0.52 -4.66 -6.34
C LEU A 47 -1.05 -3.34 -6.90
N SER A 48 -1.79 -3.35 -8.01
CA SER A 48 -2.22 -2.14 -8.74
C SER A 48 -2.92 -1.09 -7.86
N ASN A 49 -3.62 -1.54 -6.81
CA ASN A 49 -4.37 -0.69 -5.88
C ASN A 49 -4.00 -0.94 -4.41
N VAL A 50 -2.76 -1.36 -4.15
CA VAL A 50 -2.35 -1.75 -2.79
C VAL A 50 -2.28 -0.57 -1.84
N GLY A 51 -2.02 0.65 -2.34
CA GLY A 51 -1.93 1.87 -1.53
C GLY A 51 -3.25 2.29 -0.86
N TYR A 52 -4.37 1.64 -1.18
CA TYR A 52 -5.65 1.82 -0.47
C TYR A 52 -5.96 0.73 0.55
N ARG A 53 -5.22 -0.39 0.53
CA ARG A 53 -5.54 -1.56 1.35
C ARG A 53 -4.78 -1.54 2.67
N HIS A 54 -3.53 -1.12 2.64
CA HIS A 54 -2.64 -1.24 3.79
C HIS A 54 -1.88 0.04 4.08
N ASP A 55 -1.62 0.27 5.36
CA ASP A 55 -0.79 1.38 5.81
C ASP A 55 0.71 1.11 5.58
N GLU A 56 1.51 2.18 5.53
CA GLU A 56 2.98 2.11 5.38
C GLU A 56 3.62 1.18 6.42
N LYS A 57 3.18 1.26 7.67
CA LYS A 57 3.69 0.40 8.75
C LYS A 57 3.41 -1.08 8.50
N TRP A 58 2.22 -1.41 7.98
CA TRP A 58 1.87 -2.78 7.63
C TRP A 58 2.78 -3.30 6.53
N HIS A 59 3.07 -2.48 5.51
CA HIS A 59 3.98 -2.86 4.43
C HIS A 59 5.39 -3.15 4.92
N HIS A 60 5.91 -2.32 5.82
CA HIS A 60 7.22 -2.53 6.40
C HIS A 60 7.31 -3.86 7.17
N GLU A 61 6.31 -4.17 7.99
CA GLU A 61 6.25 -5.42 8.73
C GLU A 61 6.04 -6.63 7.81
N HIS A 62 5.20 -6.51 6.79
CA HIS A 62 4.96 -7.58 5.82
C HIS A 62 6.19 -7.88 4.95
N LEU A 63 6.97 -6.87 4.56
CA LEU A 63 8.23 -7.07 3.83
C LEU A 63 9.30 -7.72 4.70
N TYR A 64 9.34 -7.39 6.00
CA TYR A 64 10.31 -7.97 6.92
C TYR A 64 9.97 -9.42 7.27
N ASP A 65 8.72 -9.68 7.63
CA ASP A 65 8.20 -11.00 7.96
C ASP A 65 6.76 -11.16 7.44
N PRO A 66 6.59 -11.71 6.22
CA PRO A 66 5.27 -11.83 5.62
C PRO A 66 4.39 -12.85 6.35
N GLN A 67 4.98 -13.89 6.95
CA GLN A 67 4.26 -14.91 7.71
C GLN A 67 3.67 -14.34 9.00
N SER A 68 4.33 -13.37 9.64
CA SER A 68 3.81 -12.66 10.81
C SER A 68 2.47 -11.97 10.52
N LYS A 69 2.29 -11.40 9.32
CA LYS A 69 1.03 -10.74 8.92
C LYS A 69 0.00 -11.68 8.33
N ARG A 70 0.45 -12.70 7.60
CA ARG A 70 -0.41 -13.73 7.01
C ARG A 70 0.30 -15.07 7.16
N GLY A 71 -0.12 -15.89 8.12
CA GLY A 71 0.55 -17.15 8.46
C GLY A 71 0.75 -18.12 7.28
N PHE A 72 -0.11 -18.07 6.26
CA PHE A 72 -0.02 -18.89 5.04
C PHE A 72 0.69 -18.18 3.87
N SER A 73 1.32 -17.03 4.09
CA SER A 73 2.00 -16.27 3.03
C SER A 73 3.17 -17.06 2.45
N MET A 74 3.16 -17.25 1.13
CA MET A 74 4.29 -17.80 0.36
C MET A 74 5.30 -16.72 -0.06
N MET A 75 5.08 -15.45 0.32
CA MET A 75 6.01 -14.37 0.02
C MET A 75 7.35 -14.60 0.75
N PRO A 76 8.50 -14.47 0.08
CA PRO A 76 9.80 -14.53 0.74
C PRO A 76 10.02 -13.31 1.64
N SER A 77 10.77 -13.49 2.73
CA SER A 77 11.12 -12.38 3.61
C SER A 77 12.24 -11.52 3.01
N PHE A 78 12.08 -10.20 3.04
CA PHE A 78 13.06 -9.23 2.55
C PHE A 78 13.84 -8.57 3.70
N ARG A 79 14.30 -9.39 4.65
CA ARG A 79 15.06 -8.94 5.83
C ARG A 79 16.30 -8.12 5.48
N HIS A 80 16.91 -8.37 4.32
CA HIS A 80 18.09 -7.64 3.83
C HIS A 80 17.83 -6.14 3.55
N LEU A 81 16.58 -5.71 3.46
CA LEU A 81 16.21 -4.29 3.35
C LEU A 81 16.17 -3.58 4.71
N TYR A 82 16.39 -4.30 5.80
CA TYR A 82 16.29 -3.79 7.17
C TYR A 82 17.58 -4.02 7.92
N ILE A 83 17.88 -3.12 8.85
CA ILE A 83 19.07 -3.20 9.71
C ILE A 83 18.60 -3.48 11.12
N LYS A 84 19.09 -4.58 11.70
CA LYS A 84 18.96 -4.88 13.12
C LYS A 84 20.12 -4.20 13.86
N ARG A 85 19.79 -3.31 14.79
CA ARG A 85 20.80 -2.59 15.60
C ARG A 85 20.39 -2.58 17.07
N LYS A 86 21.38 -2.52 17.96
CA LYS A 86 21.14 -2.43 19.41
C LYS A 86 20.53 -1.08 19.77
N ILE A 87 19.53 -1.07 20.64
CA ILE A 87 18.87 0.15 21.10
C ILE A 87 19.85 0.92 21.99
N GLN A 88 20.14 2.16 21.62
CA GLN A 88 20.95 3.08 22.44
C GLN A 88 20.02 4.17 23.00
N GLY A 89 19.45 3.91 24.18
CA GLY A 89 18.49 4.81 24.82
C GLY A 89 17.06 4.59 24.33
N GLN A 90 16.52 5.52 23.54
CA GLN A 90 15.14 5.44 23.04
C GLN A 90 15.09 4.69 21.69
N ARG A 91 14.04 3.89 21.49
CA ARG A 91 13.76 3.29 20.18
C ARG A 91 13.51 4.37 19.12
N SER A 92 14.00 4.13 17.92
CA SER A 92 13.72 4.98 16.77
C SER A 92 12.22 4.94 16.44
N GLU A 93 11.67 6.11 16.12
CA GLU A 93 10.28 6.25 15.65
C GLU A 93 9.99 5.43 14.39
N GLN A 94 11.04 5.15 13.62
CA GLN A 94 10.97 4.45 12.34
C GLN A 94 11.16 2.93 12.51
N SER A 95 11.35 2.43 13.73
CA SER A 95 11.46 0.99 13.99
C SER A 95 10.15 0.28 13.69
N LEU A 96 10.24 -0.95 13.17
CA LEU A 96 9.08 -1.84 13.06
C LEU A 96 8.43 -2.03 14.44
N SER A 97 7.10 -2.21 14.50
CA SER A 97 6.49 -2.61 15.77
C SER A 97 6.94 -4.01 16.15
N ARG A 98 7.04 -4.22 17.47
CA ARG A 98 7.65 -5.37 18.12
C ARG A 98 7.34 -6.65 17.33
N VAL A 99 8.34 -7.12 16.59
CA VAL A 99 8.32 -8.47 16.03
C VAL A 99 8.34 -9.36 17.27
N GLU A 100 7.26 -10.11 17.48
CA GLU A 100 7.19 -11.09 18.56
C GLU A 100 8.29 -12.13 18.31
N SER A 101 9.43 -11.92 18.95
CA SER A 101 10.48 -12.91 19.07
C SER A 101 10.32 -13.58 20.41
N ASP A 102 10.22 -14.91 20.41
CA ASP A 102 10.20 -15.73 21.63
C ASP A 102 11.51 -15.63 22.43
N ASN A 103 12.56 -15.02 21.87
CA ASN A 103 13.85 -14.83 22.52
C ASN A 103 13.91 -13.46 23.21
N ALA A 104 14.09 -13.47 24.53
CA ALA A 104 14.25 -12.27 25.35
C ALA A 104 15.44 -11.38 24.94
N GLU A 105 16.44 -11.93 24.25
CA GLU A 105 17.61 -11.19 23.76
C GLU A 105 17.27 -10.24 22.60
N ASP A 106 16.18 -10.48 21.88
CA ASP A 106 15.75 -9.63 20.77
C ASP A 106 15.11 -8.32 21.22
N ASP A 107 14.76 -8.19 22.51
CA ASP A 107 14.20 -6.97 23.07
C ASP A 107 15.20 -5.82 23.15
N GLU A 108 16.51 -6.12 23.12
CA GLU A 108 17.59 -5.13 23.10
C GLU A 108 17.89 -4.60 21.69
N TYR A 109 17.31 -5.22 20.65
CA TYR A 109 17.53 -4.84 19.26
C TYR A 109 16.27 -4.19 18.66
N GLU A 110 16.49 -3.22 17.78
CA GLU A 110 15.46 -2.64 16.94
C GLU A 110 15.75 -2.92 15.47
N VAL A 111 14.68 -3.03 14.69
CA VAL A 111 14.74 -3.26 13.24
C VAL A 111 14.32 -1.98 12.55
N VAL A 112 15.27 -1.36 11.84
CA VAL A 112 15.07 -0.06 11.19
C VAL A 112 15.09 -0.24 9.67
N PRO A 113 14.13 0.36 8.93
CA PRO A 113 14.11 0.33 7.47
C PRO A 113 15.28 1.12 6.89
N THR A 114 15.96 0.53 5.90
CA THR A 114 16.93 1.25 5.07
C THR A 114 16.21 2.22 4.12
N GLU A 115 16.95 3.12 3.48
CA GLU A 115 16.42 3.99 2.41
C GLU A 115 15.75 3.18 1.29
N ARG A 116 16.32 2.01 0.95
CA ARG A 116 15.73 1.10 -0.05
C ARG A 116 14.38 0.55 0.39
N ALA A 117 14.23 0.20 1.67
CA ALA A 117 12.95 -0.22 2.22
C ALA A 117 11.92 0.90 2.15
N LYS A 118 12.30 2.12 2.56
CA LYS A 118 11.43 3.29 2.53
C LYS A 118 11.00 3.65 1.11
N ALA A 119 11.92 3.64 0.15
CA ALA A 119 11.61 3.90 -1.25
C ALA A 119 10.65 2.85 -1.83
N LEU A 120 10.85 1.57 -1.51
CA LEU A 120 9.96 0.49 -1.95
C LEU A 120 8.56 0.65 -1.36
N VAL A 121 8.45 0.89 -0.06
CA VAL A 121 7.13 1.08 0.58
C VAL A 121 6.46 2.36 0.08
N GLY A 122 7.21 3.45 -0.06
CA GLY A 122 6.71 4.69 -0.66
C GLY A 122 6.13 4.45 -2.06
N TYR A 123 6.83 3.68 -2.90
CA TYR A 123 6.31 3.26 -4.20
C TYR A 123 5.00 2.48 -4.07
N LEU A 124 4.93 1.47 -3.19
CA LEU A 124 3.71 0.69 -2.96
C LEU A 124 2.53 1.58 -2.50
N MET A 125 2.78 2.57 -1.65
CA MET A 125 1.76 3.52 -1.21
C MET A 125 1.24 4.42 -2.34
N THR A 126 2.04 4.64 -3.39
CA THR A 126 1.61 5.39 -4.59
C THR A 126 0.76 4.56 -5.55
N LEU A 127 0.73 3.22 -5.43
CA LEU A 127 0.00 2.34 -6.34
C LEU A 127 -1.52 2.43 -6.09
N LYS A 128 -2.15 3.30 -6.87
CA LYS A 128 -3.56 3.67 -6.84
C LYS A 128 -4.09 3.80 -8.28
N LYS A 129 -4.11 2.69 -9.00
CA LYS A 129 -4.58 2.59 -10.39
C LYS A 129 -6.11 2.63 -10.49
N ASP A 130 -6.69 3.71 -9.99
CA ASP A 130 -8.13 3.98 -10.04
C ASP A 130 -8.47 5.45 -10.29
N ASP A 131 -7.48 6.28 -10.60
CA ASP A 131 -7.63 7.73 -10.80
C ASP A 131 -8.80 8.06 -11.74
N PRO A 132 -9.69 9.00 -11.37
CA PRO A 132 -10.78 9.38 -12.25
C PRO A 132 -10.19 9.98 -13.52
N PHE A 133 -10.33 9.29 -14.64
CA PHE A 133 -9.98 9.85 -15.94
C PHE A 133 -10.80 11.13 -16.13
N SER A 134 -10.12 12.29 -16.17
CA SER A 134 -10.75 13.58 -16.46
C SER A 134 -11.08 13.64 -17.96
N GLY A 135 -11.99 12.77 -18.41
CA GLY A 135 -12.39 12.67 -19.80
C GLY A 135 -13.29 13.80 -20.29
N ASN A 136 -13.50 14.85 -19.48
CA ASN A 136 -14.12 16.11 -19.86
C ASN A 136 -13.71 17.19 -18.86
N SER A 137 -12.54 17.81 -19.04
CA SER A 137 -12.36 19.23 -18.71
C SER A 137 -12.85 20.06 -19.90
N GLY A 138 -14.12 19.88 -20.26
CA GLY A 138 -14.84 20.81 -21.10
C GLY A 138 -15.38 21.90 -20.18
N ASP A 139 -14.93 23.13 -20.41
CA ASP A 139 -15.40 24.40 -19.86
C ASP A 139 -16.54 24.34 -18.84
N ALA A 140 -16.20 24.62 -17.58
CA ALA A 140 -17.14 25.15 -16.58
C ALA A 140 -16.69 26.55 -16.11
N SER A 141 -16.18 27.36 -17.04
CA SER A 141 -16.19 28.82 -16.94
C SER A 141 -17.27 29.33 -17.89
N GLU A 142 -18.09 30.29 -17.42
CA GLU A 142 -19.33 30.82 -18.02
C GLU A 142 -20.58 30.01 -17.59
N ASN A 143 -21.47 30.48 -16.70
CA ASN A 143 -22.06 31.80 -16.58
C ASN A 143 -22.48 32.08 -15.13
N ASN A 144 -21.91 33.11 -14.52
CA ASN A 144 -22.55 33.82 -13.40
C ASN A 144 -22.52 35.32 -13.72
N GLU A 145 -23.21 35.67 -14.81
CA GLU A 145 -23.61 37.05 -15.07
C GLU A 145 -25.10 37.20 -14.76
N GLY A 146 -25.37 37.89 -13.65
CA GLY A 146 -26.43 38.89 -13.54
C GLY A 146 -27.87 38.39 -13.48
N GLU A 147 -28.44 38.43 -12.28
CA GLU A 147 -29.78 39.04 -12.12
C GLU A 147 -29.81 39.86 -10.81
N SER A 148 -29.35 41.10 -10.93
CA SER A 148 -29.67 42.20 -10.03
C SER A 148 -30.75 43.07 -10.66
N LYS A 149 -32.05 42.80 -10.43
CA LYS A 149 -33.17 43.76 -10.51
C LYS A 149 -34.33 43.21 -9.66
N ALA A 150 -34.62 43.79 -8.49
CA ALA A 150 -35.57 44.90 -8.30
C ALA A 150 -37.05 44.51 -8.55
N ASN A 151 -37.75 44.11 -7.48
CA ASN A 151 -38.96 44.75 -6.94
C ASN A 151 -39.40 44.06 -5.65
#